data_AF-A0A7W0PSN4-F1
#
_entry.id   AF-A0A7W0PSN4-F1
#
_cell.length_a   1.000
_cell.length_b   1.000
_cell.length_c   1.000
_cell.angle_alpha   90.00
_cell.angle_beta   90.00
_cell.angle_gamma   90.00
#
_symmetry.space_group_name_H-M   'P 1'
#
loop_
_entity.id
_entity.type
_entity.pdbx_description
1 polymer ?
#
loop_
_entity_poly.entity_id
_entity_poly.type
_entity_poly.pdbx_seq_one_letter_code
_entity_poly.pdbx_strand_id
1 'polypeptide(L)'
;MRVKLLLTAGLGLLALIAAPAALAGNGGFAPVSPESPNAERIRDTWIFVSIFIVAIFVLVEVVLVTFIWRYRRRRRERFEDGPQVHGATSIELMWTVAPVVILFLIGGFVFYKLPGIADVPSASASGQDRLEVRVTGRQYYWQYEYPSGAVAIDRLRAPAGVPVRLAVTAPAEDVIHSWWIPALGGKIDAIPGTTTETWFQAERAGVYDGQCAELCGLEHAKMLASVEVLPAAEFNTWLAERESEGASSELGEEEWQGACAKCHGLSGEGGIAPLIAGSPVLTDPQALEEIVRNGRGEMPAVGSGWSEEQMDALIAYLRESPPSGS
;
A
#
# COMPACT_ATOMS: atom_id res chain seq x y z
N MET A 1 -7.24 25.54 -45.23
CA MET A 1 -7.59 25.66 -43.80
C MET A 1 -7.93 24.35 -43.09
N ARG A 2 -8.45 23.31 -43.78
CA ARG A 2 -8.90 22.05 -43.14
C ARG A 2 -7.78 21.06 -42.76
N VAL A 3 -6.66 21.04 -43.48
CA VAL A 3 -5.51 20.15 -43.19
C VAL A 3 -4.69 20.65 -41.98
N LYS A 4 -4.56 21.98 -41.82
CA LYS A 4 -3.84 22.58 -40.68
C LYS A 4 -4.54 22.32 -39.34
N LEU A 5 -5.88 22.26 -39.31
CA LEU A 5 -6.64 21.96 -38.09
C LEU A 5 -6.53 20.49 -37.64
N LEU A 6 -6.42 19.56 -38.61
CA LEU A 6 -6.22 18.14 -38.35
C LEU A 6 -4.80 17.84 -37.85
N LEU A 7 -3.79 18.54 -38.39
CA LEU A 7 -2.41 18.48 -37.90
C LEU A 7 -2.28 19.05 -36.48
N THR A 8 -2.96 20.15 -36.15
CA THR A 8 -2.93 20.71 -34.79
C THR A 8 -3.69 19.87 -33.77
N ALA A 9 -4.79 19.21 -34.16
CA ALA A 9 -5.51 18.27 -33.30
C ALA A 9 -4.73 16.96 -33.08
N GLY A 10 -4.04 16.46 -34.12
CA GLY A 10 -3.15 15.29 -34.02
C GLY A 10 -1.92 15.55 -33.16
N LEU A 11 -1.30 16.73 -33.27
CA LEU A 11 -0.19 17.14 -32.38
C LEU A 11 -0.64 17.37 -30.93
N GLY A 12 -1.85 17.92 -30.71
CA GLY A 12 -2.41 18.08 -29.37
C GLY A 12 -2.70 16.75 -28.68
N LEU A 13 -3.18 15.75 -29.43
CA LEU A 13 -3.42 14.40 -28.92
C LEU A 13 -2.11 13.67 -28.62
N LEU A 14 -1.08 13.81 -29.46
CA LEU A 14 0.26 13.26 -29.17
C LEU A 14 0.90 13.91 -27.95
N ALA A 15 0.72 15.22 -27.74
CA ALA A 15 1.22 15.92 -26.56
C ALA A 15 0.50 15.46 -25.26
N LEU A 16 -0.79 15.16 -25.33
CA LEU A 16 -1.57 14.58 -24.22
C LEU A 16 -1.22 13.11 -23.95
N ILE A 17 -0.75 12.35 -24.94
CA ILE A 17 -0.27 10.97 -24.78
C ILE A 17 1.17 10.93 -24.26
N ALA A 18 2.01 11.93 -24.57
CA ALA A 18 3.40 12.00 -24.13
C ALA A 18 3.57 12.66 -22.74
N ALA A 19 2.65 13.53 -22.33
CA ALA A 19 2.71 14.21 -21.03
C ALA A 19 2.69 13.28 -19.79
N PRO A 20 2.00 12.12 -19.76
CA PRO A 20 2.02 11.23 -18.59
C PRO A 20 3.35 10.49 -18.44
N ALA A 21 4.08 10.27 -19.54
CA ALA A 21 5.38 9.58 -19.50
C ALA A 21 6.50 10.44 -18.90
N ALA A 22 6.33 11.77 -18.90
CA ALA A 22 7.30 12.72 -18.35
C ALA A 22 7.12 13.00 -16.85
N LEU A 23 6.09 12.44 -16.20
CA LEU A 23 5.77 12.63 -14.77
C LEU A 23 5.92 11.34 -13.94
N ALA A 24 6.87 10.47 -14.30
CA ALA A 24 7.14 9.25 -13.54
C ALA A 24 8.05 9.57 -12.33
N GLY A 25 7.42 9.90 -11.21
CA GLY A 25 8.03 9.97 -9.87
C GLY A 25 7.20 9.22 -8.83
N ASN A 26 5.88 9.46 -8.76
CA ASN A 26 4.84 8.60 -8.14
C ASN A 26 3.40 9.21 -8.28
N GLY A 27 3.13 10.05 -9.29
CA GLY A 27 1.85 10.78 -9.46
C GLY A 27 1.26 10.67 -10.87
N GLY A 28 1.51 9.54 -11.54
CA GLY A 28 0.94 9.19 -12.86
C GLY A 28 -0.09 8.07 -12.77
N PHE A 29 -0.65 7.66 -13.91
CA PHE A 29 -1.63 6.54 -13.99
C PHE A 29 -1.00 5.14 -13.83
N ALA A 30 0.33 5.04 -13.75
CA ALA A 30 1.05 3.78 -13.66
C ALA A 30 1.35 3.39 -12.20
N PRO A 31 1.41 2.08 -11.88
CA PRO A 31 1.95 1.61 -10.62
C PRO A 31 3.36 2.16 -10.38
N VAL A 32 3.77 2.21 -9.10
CA VAL A 32 5.15 2.52 -8.75
C VAL A 32 6.11 1.51 -9.39
N SER A 33 7.37 1.91 -9.59
CA SER A 33 8.41 1.01 -10.08
C SER A 33 8.53 -0.21 -9.16
N PRO A 34 8.47 -1.43 -9.71
CA PRO A 34 8.56 -2.65 -8.92
C PRO A 34 10.01 -2.93 -8.52
N GLU A 35 10.19 -3.39 -7.28
CA GLU A 35 11.49 -3.69 -6.67
C GLU A 35 11.52 -5.12 -6.09
N SER A 36 10.55 -5.94 -6.51
CA SER A 36 10.38 -7.34 -6.14
C SER A 36 9.71 -8.14 -7.27
N PRO A 37 9.88 -9.48 -7.31
CA PRO A 37 9.31 -10.31 -8.37
C PRO A 37 7.77 -10.30 -8.44
N ASN A 38 7.09 -10.24 -7.29
CA ASN A 38 5.64 -10.12 -7.21
C ASN A 38 5.14 -8.75 -7.70
N ALA A 39 5.82 -7.65 -7.34
CA ALA A 39 5.51 -6.32 -7.87
C ALA A 39 5.74 -6.26 -9.39
N GLU A 40 6.79 -6.91 -9.90
CA GLU A 40 7.06 -6.97 -11.34
C GLU A 40 5.94 -7.67 -12.11
N ARG A 41 5.42 -8.79 -11.57
CA ARG A 41 4.28 -9.50 -12.18
C ARG A 41 3.00 -8.65 -12.17
N ILE A 42 2.78 -7.86 -11.13
CA ILE A 42 1.68 -6.89 -11.07
C ILE A 42 1.87 -5.82 -12.15
N ARG A 43 3.07 -5.25 -12.28
CA ARG A 43 3.39 -4.27 -13.34
C ARG A 43 3.15 -4.85 -14.73
N ASP A 44 3.63 -6.06 -15.01
CA ASP A 44 3.44 -6.72 -16.31
C ASP A 44 1.95 -6.90 -16.64
N THR A 45 1.15 -7.29 -15.65
CA THR A 45 -0.31 -7.44 -15.77
C THR A 45 -0.96 -6.10 -16.05
N TRP A 46 -0.57 -5.05 -15.34
CA TRP A 46 -1.06 -3.71 -15.57
C TRP A 46 -0.72 -3.21 -16.99
N ILE A 47 0.52 -3.42 -17.47
CA ILE A 47 0.93 -3.03 -18.83
C ILE A 47 0.09 -3.78 -19.87
N PHE A 48 -0.04 -5.10 -19.73
CA PHE A 48 -0.79 -5.92 -20.68
C PHE A 48 -2.26 -5.48 -20.79
N VAL A 49 -2.93 -5.26 -19.66
CA VAL A 49 -4.32 -4.79 -19.63
C VAL A 49 -4.44 -3.37 -20.19
N SER A 50 -3.50 -2.49 -19.87
CA SER A 50 -3.49 -1.09 -20.33
C SER A 50 -3.40 -0.97 -21.85
N ILE A 51 -2.73 -1.89 -22.55
CA ILE A 51 -2.69 -1.92 -24.02
C ILE A 51 -4.10 -2.02 -24.60
N PHE A 52 -4.93 -2.93 -24.08
CA PHE A 52 -6.32 -3.08 -24.53
C PHE A 52 -7.17 -1.87 -24.15
N ILE A 53 -7.03 -1.35 -22.94
CA ILE A 53 -7.76 -0.16 -22.48
C ILE A 53 -7.47 1.03 -23.39
N VAL A 54 -6.20 1.33 -23.65
CA VAL A 54 -5.80 2.45 -24.51
C VAL A 54 -6.29 2.24 -25.95
N ALA A 55 -6.15 1.04 -26.50
CA ALA A 55 -6.62 0.74 -27.85
C ALA A 55 -8.14 0.92 -28.00
N ILE A 56 -8.93 0.42 -27.04
CA ILE A 56 -10.39 0.56 -27.04
C ILE A 56 -10.80 2.02 -26.84
N PHE A 57 -10.16 2.71 -25.89
CA PHE A 57 -10.43 4.13 -25.61
C PHE A 57 -10.21 4.98 -26.86
N VAL A 58 -9.05 4.83 -27.51
CA VAL A 58 -8.74 5.56 -28.75
C VAL A 58 -9.74 5.22 -29.85
N LEU A 59 -10.11 3.95 -30.03
CA LEU A 59 -11.11 3.53 -31.02
C LEU A 59 -12.46 4.22 -30.78
N VAL A 60 -12.98 4.13 -29.55
CA VAL A 60 -14.30 4.68 -29.19
C VAL A 60 -14.30 6.20 -29.31
N GLU A 61 -13.29 6.87 -28.78
CA GLU A 61 -13.19 8.33 -28.83
C GLU A 61 -13.04 8.85 -30.27
N VAL A 62 -12.21 8.20 -31.09
CA VAL A 62 -12.06 8.59 -32.51
C VAL A 62 -13.38 8.43 -33.26
N VAL A 63 -14.11 7.33 -33.04
CA VAL A 63 -15.43 7.12 -33.64
C VAL A 63 -16.40 8.20 -33.15
N LEU A 64 -16.50 8.42 -31.84
CA LEU A 64 -17.42 9.41 -31.25
C LEU A 64 -17.14 10.82 -31.78
N VAL A 65 -15.89 11.27 -31.74
CA VAL A 65 -15.47 12.59 -32.26
C VAL A 65 -15.75 12.71 -33.75
N THR A 66 -15.50 11.63 -34.52
CA THR A 66 -15.81 11.59 -35.95
C THR A 66 -17.31 11.77 -36.17
N PHE A 67 -18.15 11.09 -35.41
CA PHE A 67 -19.60 11.21 -35.51
C PHE A 67 -20.08 12.60 -35.12
N ILE A 68 -19.62 13.14 -33.99
CA ILE A 68 -19.92 14.50 -33.54
C ILE A 68 -19.55 15.51 -34.62
N TRP A 69 -18.36 15.39 -35.23
CA TRP A 69 -17.89 16.33 -36.24
C TRP A 69 -18.61 16.18 -37.58
N ARG A 70 -18.79 14.94 -38.06
CA ARG A 70 -19.34 14.58 -39.37
C ARG A 70 -20.84 14.80 -39.46
N TYR A 71 -21.56 14.56 -38.37
CA TYR A 71 -23.01 14.72 -38.26
C TYR A 71 -23.42 15.97 -37.49
N ARG A 72 -22.47 16.85 -37.13
CA ARG A 72 -22.77 18.17 -36.56
C ARG A 72 -23.71 18.95 -37.48
N ARG A 73 -24.90 19.28 -36.99
CA ARG A 73 -25.89 20.05 -37.74
C ARG A 73 -25.34 21.44 -38.09
N ARG A 74 -25.38 21.82 -39.38
CA ARG A 74 -24.96 23.16 -39.84
C ARG A 74 -26.07 23.97 -40.52
N ARG A 75 -26.90 23.36 -41.38
CA ARG A 75 -27.90 24.06 -42.21
C ARG A 75 -29.17 23.25 -42.56
N ARG A 76 -29.56 22.24 -41.77
CA ARG A 76 -30.82 21.50 -41.99
C ARG A 76 -32.00 22.19 -41.32
N GLU A 77 -33.20 22.09 -41.91
CA GLU A 77 -34.46 22.59 -41.33
C GLU A 77 -34.84 21.83 -40.05
N ARG A 78 -35.63 22.44 -39.16
CA ARG A 78 -35.96 21.85 -37.83
C ARG A 78 -36.64 20.49 -37.92
N PHE A 79 -37.37 20.24 -39.02
CA PHE A 79 -38.27 19.10 -39.20
C PHE A 79 -37.79 18.08 -40.24
N GLU A 80 -36.52 18.16 -40.65
CA GLU A 80 -35.94 17.21 -41.61
C GLU A 80 -35.24 16.06 -40.86
N ASP A 81 -35.86 14.88 -40.87
CA ASP A 81 -35.36 13.69 -40.18
C ASP A 81 -34.15 13.07 -40.91
N GLY A 82 -33.29 12.40 -40.14
CA GLY A 82 -32.20 11.58 -40.70
C GLY A 82 -32.69 10.28 -41.32
N PRO A 83 -31.84 9.58 -42.11
CA PRO A 83 -32.15 8.24 -42.60
C PRO A 83 -32.52 7.29 -41.43
N GLN A 84 -33.63 6.56 -41.58
CA GLN A 84 -34.12 5.63 -40.57
C GLN A 84 -33.34 4.30 -40.64
N VAL A 85 -32.21 4.25 -39.97
CA VAL A 85 -31.37 3.04 -39.85
C VAL A 85 -31.67 2.39 -38.50
N HIS A 86 -32.11 1.13 -38.50
CA HIS A 86 -32.55 0.44 -37.29
C HIS A 86 -31.55 -0.57 -36.71
N GLY A 87 -30.48 -0.90 -37.44
CA GLY A 87 -29.46 -1.83 -36.94
C GLY A 87 -28.60 -2.41 -38.03
N ALA A 88 -27.61 -3.20 -37.60
CA ALA A 88 -26.74 -3.95 -38.48
C ALA A 88 -26.24 -5.18 -37.72
N THR A 89 -26.94 -6.32 -37.88
CA THR A 89 -26.67 -7.56 -37.14
C THR A 89 -25.20 -8.01 -37.22
N SER A 90 -24.52 -7.76 -38.33
CA SER A 90 -23.08 -8.05 -38.48
C SER A 90 -22.19 -7.21 -37.56
N ILE A 91 -22.49 -5.91 -37.42
CA ILE A 91 -21.78 -5.01 -36.50
C ILE A 91 -22.13 -5.38 -35.05
N GLU A 92 -23.39 -5.73 -34.80
CA GLU A 92 -23.87 -6.19 -33.50
C GLU A 92 -23.14 -7.45 -33.02
N LEU A 93 -22.94 -8.42 -33.92
CA LEU A 93 -22.17 -9.62 -33.64
C LEU A 93 -20.70 -9.28 -33.38
N MET A 94 -20.11 -8.41 -34.20
CA MET A 94 -18.70 -8.02 -34.08
C MET A 94 -18.40 -7.37 -32.71
N TRP A 95 -19.19 -6.38 -32.29
CA TRP A 95 -18.96 -5.70 -31.01
C TRP A 95 -19.37 -6.52 -29.79
N THR A 96 -20.02 -7.68 -29.98
CA THR A 96 -20.33 -8.62 -28.89
C THR A 96 -19.23 -9.65 -28.76
N VAL A 97 -18.76 -10.21 -29.88
CA VAL A 97 -17.69 -11.22 -29.89
C VAL A 97 -16.34 -10.60 -29.52
N ALA A 98 -16.03 -9.40 -30.01
CA ALA A 98 -14.72 -8.78 -29.76
C ALA A 98 -14.44 -8.55 -28.26
N PRO A 99 -15.34 -7.94 -27.45
CA PRO A 99 -15.12 -7.82 -26.00
C PRO A 99 -14.99 -9.17 -25.30
N VAL A 100 -15.78 -10.18 -25.69
CA VAL A 100 -15.69 -11.53 -25.11
C VAL A 100 -14.29 -12.11 -25.34
N VAL A 101 -13.77 -12.04 -26.56
CA VAL A 101 -12.42 -12.52 -26.89
C VAL A 101 -11.36 -11.75 -26.10
N ILE A 102 -11.47 -10.42 -26.02
CA ILE A 102 -10.53 -9.58 -25.26
C ILE A 102 -10.53 -9.98 -23.77
N LEU A 103 -11.70 -10.22 -23.18
CA LEU A 103 -11.80 -10.68 -21.79
C LEU A 103 -11.16 -12.05 -21.58
N PHE A 104 -11.32 -12.99 -22.51
CA PHE A 104 -10.63 -14.29 -22.44
C PHE A 104 -9.10 -14.14 -22.48
N LEU A 105 -8.58 -13.25 -23.32
CA LEU A 105 -7.14 -12.98 -23.40
C LEU A 105 -6.60 -12.33 -22.11
N ILE A 106 -7.31 -11.30 -21.61
CA ILE A 106 -6.96 -10.63 -20.35
C ILE A 106 -7.02 -11.61 -19.19
N GLY A 107 -8.14 -12.33 -19.04
CA GLY A 107 -8.33 -13.31 -17.98
C GLY A 107 -7.25 -14.39 -18.02
N GLY A 108 -6.98 -14.98 -19.18
CA GLY A 108 -5.94 -15.99 -19.35
C GLY A 108 -4.55 -15.50 -18.93
N PHE A 109 -4.18 -14.26 -19.28
CA PHE A 109 -2.91 -13.66 -18.89
C PHE A 109 -2.84 -13.41 -17.37
N VAL A 110 -3.91 -12.87 -16.77
CA VAL A 110 -3.99 -12.61 -15.33
C VAL A 110 -3.88 -13.91 -14.54
N PHE A 111 -4.66 -14.94 -14.88
CA PHE A 111 -4.62 -16.24 -14.21
C PHE A 111 -3.27 -16.94 -14.37
N TYR A 112 -2.55 -16.71 -15.46
CA TYR A 112 -1.18 -17.21 -15.64
C TYR A 112 -0.17 -16.53 -14.70
N LYS A 113 -0.32 -15.22 -14.44
CA LYS A 113 0.59 -14.45 -13.56
C LYS A 113 0.27 -14.61 -12.07
N LEU A 114 -1.00 -14.82 -11.73
CA LEU A 114 -1.52 -14.80 -10.35
C LEU A 114 -0.79 -15.71 -9.36
N PRO A 115 -0.43 -16.97 -9.68
CA PRO A 115 0.30 -17.83 -8.74
C PRO A 115 1.62 -17.21 -8.26
N GLY A 116 2.38 -16.58 -9.16
CA GLY A 116 3.63 -15.91 -8.78
C GLY A 116 3.45 -14.58 -8.04
N ILE A 117 2.22 -14.15 -7.81
CA ILE A 117 1.88 -12.97 -6.98
C ILE A 117 1.36 -13.44 -5.62
N ALA A 118 0.43 -14.41 -5.63
CA ALA A 118 -0.27 -14.87 -4.43
C ALA A 118 0.50 -15.94 -3.65
N ASP A 119 1.19 -16.85 -4.34
CA ASP A 119 1.83 -17.98 -3.70
C ASP A 119 3.21 -17.59 -3.19
N VAL A 120 3.41 -17.76 -1.88
CA VAL A 120 4.72 -17.60 -1.25
C VAL A 120 5.67 -18.62 -1.86
N PRO A 121 6.85 -18.22 -2.39
CA PRO A 121 7.83 -19.15 -2.91
C PRO A 121 8.15 -20.21 -1.86
N SER A 122 8.11 -21.48 -2.25
CA SER A 122 8.58 -22.58 -1.40
C SER A 122 10.00 -22.29 -0.94
N ALA A 123 10.32 -22.58 0.33
CA ALA A 123 11.69 -22.48 0.85
C ALA A 123 12.65 -23.11 -0.18
N SER A 124 13.59 -22.29 -0.64
CA SER A 124 14.20 -22.52 -1.93
C SER A 124 15.03 -23.81 -1.96
N ALA A 125 15.06 -24.47 -3.11
CA ALA A 125 16.14 -25.40 -3.47
C ALA A 125 17.52 -24.67 -3.58
N SER A 126 17.58 -23.34 -3.38
CA SER A 126 18.79 -22.51 -3.36
C SER A 126 19.40 -22.30 -1.97
N GLY A 127 18.92 -22.98 -0.92
CA GLY A 127 19.63 -23.07 0.37
C GLY A 127 19.62 -21.82 1.26
N GLN A 128 18.74 -20.84 0.98
CA GLN A 128 18.44 -19.75 1.90
C GLN A 128 17.05 -19.98 2.51
N ASP A 129 17.00 -20.05 3.85
CA ASP A 129 15.76 -20.09 4.60
C ASP A 129 15.00 -18.77 4.42
N ARG A 130 13.68 -18.85 4.23
CA ARG A 130 12.81 -17.67 4.18
C ARG A 130 12.73 -17.02 5.55
N LEU A 131 12.65 -15.70 5.61
CA LEU A 131 12.31 -14.99 6.85
C LEU A 131 10.80 -15.00 7.03
N GLU A 132 10.31 -15.44 8.20
CA GLU A 132 8.89 -15.38 8.55
C GLU A 132 8.65 -14.26 9.57
N VAL A 133 7.81 -13.30 9.24
CA VAL A 133 7.49 -12.18 10.14
C VAL A 133 5.99 -12.11 10.35
N ARG A 134 5.58 -11.95 11.61
CA ARG A 134 4.19 -11.65 11.96
C ARG A 134 3.97 -10.14 11.91
N VAL A 135 2.95 -9.72 11.18
CA VAL A 135 2.57 -8.32 11.03
C VAL A 135 1.21 -8.12 11.71
N THR A 136 1.17 -7.23 12.68
CA THR A 136 -0.06 -6.87 13.38
C THR A 136 -0.42 -5.42 13.08
N GLY A 137 -1.56 -5.19 12.42
CA GLY A 137 -2.13 -3.86 12.22
C GLY A 137 -2.88 -3.40 13.45
N ARG A 138 -2.53 -2.22 13.97
CA ARG A 138 -3.15 -1.62 15.15
C ARG A 138 -3.49 -0.16 14.87
N GLN A 139 -4.51 0.40 15.51
CA GLN A 139 -4.79 1.84 15.38
C GLN A 139 -3.68 2.67 16.07
N TYR A 140 -2.78 3.39 15.37
CA TYR A 140 -2.62 3.57 13.91
C TYR A 140 -1.16 3.34 13.48
N TYR A 141 -0.66 2.13 13.70
CA TYR A 141 0.72 1.72 13.49
C TYR A 141 0.85 0.24 13.13
N TRP A 142 2.02 -0.14 12.64
CA TRP A 142 2.33 -1.54 12.31
C TRP A 142 3.32 -2.12 13.29
N GLN A 143 2.99 -3.28 13.86
CA GLN A 143 3.91 -4.05 14.69
C GLN A 143 4.45 -5.25 13.90
N TYR A 144 5.76 -5.44 13.92
CA TYR A 144 6.45 -6.55 13.31
C TYR A 144 7.10 -7.41 14.38
N GLU A 145 6.86 -8.71 14.35
CA GLU A 145 7.45 -9.67 15.29
C GLU A 145 8.24 -10.72 14.49
N TYR A 146 9.53 -10.84 14.81
CA TYR A 146 10.47 -11.76 14.17
C TYR A 146 10.45 -13.13 14.87
N PRO A 147 10.95 -14.21 14.24
CA PRO A 147 10.91 -15.55 14.82
C PRO A 147 11.62 -15.68 16.18
N SER A 148 12.58 -14.80 16.45
CA SER A 148 13.31 -14.75 17.72
C SER A 148 12.53 -14.08 18.86
N GLY A 149 11.41 -13.42 18.56
CA GLY A 149 10.64 -12.62 19.52
C GLY A 149 10.96 -11.12 19.48
N ALA A 150 11.99 -10.70 18.73
CA ALA A 150 12.27 -9.29 18.51
C ALA A 150 11.05 -8.56 17.91
N VAL A 151 10.81 -7.32 18.35
CA VAL A 151 9.71 -6.48 17.88
C VAL A 151 10.27 -5.20 17.24
N ALA A 152 9.59 -4.73 16.18
CA ALA A 152 9.81 -3.42 15.58
C ALA A 152 8.48 -2.73 15.28
N ILE A 153 8.44 -1.40 15.38
CA ILE A 153 7.25 -0.58 15.12
C ILE A 153 7.43 0.28 13.87
N ASP A 154 6.42 0.30 12.99
CA ASP A 154 6.30 1.03 11.71
C ASP A 154 7.37 0.72 10.64
N ARG A 155 8.56 0.26 11.03
CA ARG A 155 9.67 -0.12 10.14
C ARG A 155 10.01 -1.60 10.26
N LEU A 156 9.67 -2.35 9.22
CA LEU A 156 10.14 -3.73 9.02
C LEU A 156 11.56 -3.69 8.47
N ARG A 157 12.49 -4.45 9.03
CA ARG A 157 13.83 -4.67 8.48
C ARG A 157 13.91 -6.05 7.85
N ALA A 158 14.54 -6.15 6.69
CA ALA A 158 14.61 -7.39 5.93
C ALA A 158 15.98 -7.56 5.24
N PRO A 159 16.50 -8.80 5.10
CA PRO A 159 17.73 -9.04 4.36
C PRO A 159 17.51 -9.01 2.84
N ALA A 160 18.41 -8.34 2.13
CA ALA A 160 18.42 -8.30 0.67
C ALA A 160 18.59 -9.72 0.07
N GLY A 161 17.84 -10.00 -0.99
CA GLY A 161 17.88 -11.27 -1.73
C GLY A 161 17.22 -12.45 -1.01
N VAL A 162 16.65 -12.26 0.18
CA VAL A 162 15.97 -13.33 0.93
C VAL A 162 14.45 -13.16 0.81
N PRO A 163 13.69 -14.24 0.50
CA PRO A 163 12.23 -14.19 0.54
C PRO A 163 11.72 -13.96 1.96
N VAL A 164 10.85 -12.96 2.12
CA VAL A 164 10.18 -12.63 3.38
C VAL A 164 8.70 -13.00 3.27
N ARG A 165 8.23 -13.92 4.12
CA ARG A 165 6.83 -14.27 4.28
C ARG A 165 6.23 -13.47 5.42
N LEU A 166 5.10 -12.82 5.17
CA LEU A 166 4.37 -12.04 6.15
C LEU A 166 3.07 -12.75 6.52
N ALA A 167 2.88 -13.03 7.80
CA ALA A 167 1.61 -13.46 8.37
C ALA A 167 0.91 -12.24 8.98
N VAL A 168 -0.15 -11.76 8.34
CA VAL A 168 -0.75 -10.45 8.60
C VAL A 168 -2.10 -10.61 9.30
N THR A 169 -2.31 -9.88 10.40
CA THR A 169 -3.54 -9.93 11.22
C THR A 169 -3.78 -8.61 11.93
N ALA A 170 -4.92 -8.48 12.61
CA ALA A 170 -5.19 -7.44 13.60
C ALA A 170 -5.71 -8.05 14.90
N PRO A 171 -5.60 -7.35 16.06
CA PRO A 171 -6.23 -7.77 17.31
C PRO A 171 -7.76 -7.88 17.18
N ALA A 172 -8.40 -8.67 18.04
CA ALA A 172 -9.84 -8.95 17.94
C ALA A 172 -10.71 -7.71 18.25
N GLU A 173 -10.20 -6.81 19.06
CA GLU A 173 -10.78 -5.56 19.52
C GLU A 173 -10.46 -4.36 18.61
N ASP A 174 -9.64 -4.56 17.58
CA ASP A 174 -9.27 -3.54 16.59
C ASP A 174 -10.17 -3.65 15.34
N VAL A 175 -9.85 -2.90 14.30
CA VAL A 175 -10.54 -2.86 13.01
C VAL A 175 -9.71 -3.51 11.90
N ILE A 176 -10.27 -3.55 10.69
CA ILE A 176 -9.54 -4.03 9.52
C ILE A 176 -8.52 -2.96 9.09
N HIS A 177 -7.32 -3.43 8.74
CA HIS A 177 -6.25 -2.63 8.13
C HIS A 177 -5.83 -3.27 6.80
N SER A 178 -4.95 -2.63 6.04
CA SER A 178 -4.35 -3.25 4.85
C SER A 178 -2.90 -2.85 4.70
N TRP A 179 -1.99 -3.80 4.90
CA TRP A 179 -0.56 -3.57 4.82
C TRP A 179 -0.15 -3.45 3.36
N TRP A 180 0.47 -2.33 2.98
CA TRP A 180 0.85 -2.10 1.60
C TRP A 180 2.17 -1.33 1.46
N ILE A 181 3.15 -2.00 0.86
CA ILE A 181 4.40 -1.40 0.38
C ILE A 181 4.40 -1.49 -1.16
N PRO A 182 3.96 -0.43 -1.87
CA PRO A 182 3.64 -0.51 -3.29
C PRO A 182 4.78 -1.02 -4.17
N ALA A 183 6.02 -0.67 -3.85
CA ALA A 183 7.20 -1.10 -4.62
C ALA A 183 7.50 -2.60 -4.47
N LEU A 184 7.02 -3.22 -3.39
CA LEU A 184 7.34 -4.60 -3.03
C LEU A 184 6.19 -5.58 -3.28
N GLY A 185 4.98 -5.11 -3.57
CA GLY A 185 3.87 -6.01 -3.90
C GLY A 185 2.48 -5.42 -3.80
N GLY A 186 1.49 -6.31 -3.90
CA GLY A 186 0.09 -5.98 -3.64
C GLY A 186 -0.17 -5.80 -2.15
N LYS A 187 -1.23 -5.04 -1.83
CA LYS A 187 -1.71 -4.90 -0.45
C LYS A 187 -2.31 -6.22 0.05
N ILE A 188 -2.25 -6.45 1.36
CA ILE A 188 -2.95 -7.56 2.03
C ILE A 188 -3.64 -7.06 3.29
N ASP A 189 -4.87 -7.52 3.51
CA ASP A 189 -5.70 -7.01 4.60
C ASP A 189 -5.33 -7.69 5.93
N ALA A 190 -5.15 -6.89 6.98
CA ALA A 190 -5.02 -7.34 8.36
C ALA A 190 -6.43 -7.41 8.96
N ILE A 191 -6.92 -8.62 9.21
CA ILE A 191 -8.32 -8.85 9.56
C ILE A 191 -8.40 -9.39 11.00
N PRO A 192 -9.16 -8.75 11.90
CA PRO A 192 -9.40 -9.29 13.24
C PRO A 192 -9.89 -10.75 13.19
N GLY A 193 -9.19 -11.64 13.88
CA GLY A 193 -9.54 -13.06 13.97
C GLY A 193 -9.19 -13.92 12.74
N THR A 194 -8.49 -13.40 11.74
CA THR A 194 -8.00 -14.17 10.59
C THR A 194 -6.60 -13.75 10.20
N THR A 195 -5.71 -14.73 10.00
CA THR A 195 -4.37 -14.48 9.45
C THR A 195 -4.41 -14.59 7.94
N THR A 196 -4.05 -13.51 7.26
CA THR A 196 -3.78 -13.47 5.83
C THR A 196 -2.26 -13.56 5.59
N GLU A 197 -1.86 -13.81 4.35
CA GLU A 197 -0.45 -14.00 4.02
C GLU A 197 -0.07 -13.22 2.76
N THR A 198 1.15 -12.69 2.76
CA THR A 198 1.79 -12.13 1.57
C THR A 198 3.30 -12.38 1.66
N TRP A 199 4.03 -11.98 0.62
CA TRP A 199 5.48 -12.10 0.60
C TRP A 199 6.11 -11.02 -0.27
N PHE A 200 7.41 -10.82 -0.10
CA PHE A 200 8.24 -10.07 -1.02
C PHE A 200 9.69 -10.61 -1.00
N GLN A 201 10.47 -10.25 -2.01
CA GLN A 201 11.91 -10.45 -2.05
C GLN A 201 12.51 -9.25 -2.76
N ALA A 202 13.33 -8.47 -2.06
CA ALA A 202 13.96 -7.28 -2.61
C ALA A 202 15.46 -7.51 -2.72
N GLU A 203 16.02 -7.32 -3.92
CA GLU A 203 17.46 -7.48 -4.17
C GLU A 203 18.25 -6.22 -3.77
N ARG A 204 17.61 -5.06 -3.87
CA ARG A 204 18.24 -3.76 -3.67
C ARG A 204 18.03 -3.30 -2.22
N ALA A 205 19.12 -3.00 -1.54
CA ALA A 205 19.08 -2.36 -0.23
C ALA A 205 18.47 -0.95 -0.32
N GLY A 206 17.79 -0.53 0.74
CA GLY A 206 17.14 0.78 0.84
C GLY A 206 15.81 0.72 1.58
N VAL A 207 15.20 1.89 1.76
CA VAL A 207 13.89 2.03 2.41
C VAL A 207 12.79 2.12 1.35
N TYR A 208 11.75 1.32 1.55
CA TYR A 208 10.55 1.26 0.72
C TYR A 208 9.36 1.73 1.55
N ASP A 209 8.81 2.88 1.18
CA ASP A 209 7.68 3.47 1.87
C ASP A 209 6.37 2.79 1.50
N GLY A 210 5.44 2.83 2.45
CA GLY A 210 4.09 2.34 2.28
C GLY A 210 3.14 2.89 3.33
N GLN A 211 1.95 2.31 3.38
CA GLN A 211 0.84 2.86 4.15
C GLN A 211 -0.22 1.81 4.41
N CYS A 212 -1.12 2.11 5.35
CA CYS A 212 -2.38 1.44 5.45
C CYS A 212 -3.26 1.77 4.23
N ALA A 213 -3.82 0.75 3.60
CA ALA A 213 -4.66 0.86 2.41
C ALA A 213 -6.13 0.47 2.65
N GLU A 214 -6.56 0.46 3.92
CA GLU A 214 -7.95 0.26 4.34
C GLU A 214 -8.30 1.30 5.40
N LEU A 215 -9.46 1.97 5.26
CA LEU A 215 -9.83 3.07 6.14
C LEU A 215 -10.05 2.55 7.58
N CYS A 216 -9.09 2.82 8.46
CA CYS A 216 -9.06 2.25 9.81
C CYS A 216 -9.37 3.24 10.94
N GLY A 217 -9.76 4.48 10.62
CA GLY A 217 -10.22 5.48 11.60
C GLY A 217 -9.62 6.88 11.39
N LEU A 218 -9.63 7.68 12.46
CA LEU A 218 -9.30 9.12 12.43
C LEU A 218 -7.88 9.39 11.93
N GLU A 219 -6.90 8.59 12.35
CA GLU A 219 -5.50 8.76 11.98
C GLU A 219 -5.06 7.75 10.91
N HIS A 220 -6.01 7.26 10.09
CA HIS A 220 -5.71 6.36 8.97
C HIS A 220 -4.58 6.91 8.06
N ALA A 221 -4.60 8.21 7.76
CA ALA A 221 -3.60 8.84 6.91
C ALA A 221 -2.19 8.92 7.55
N LYS A 222 -2.06 8.73 8.87
CA LYS A 222 -0.78 8.68 9.58
C LYS A 222 -0.28 7.25 9.81
N MET A 223 -1.07 6.25 9.46
CA MET A 223 -0.72 4.83 9.55
C MET A 223 0.18 4.43 8.39
N LEU A 224 1.40 4.96 8.41
CA LEU A 224 2.44 4.69 7.42
C LEU A 224 3.18 3.39 7.77
N ALA A 225 3.75 2.75 6.75
CA ALA A 225 4.59 1.58 6.90
C ALA A 225 5.90 1.81 6.14
N SER A 226 6.98 1.16 6.56
CA SER A 226 8.22 1.14 5.80
C SER A 226 8.88 -0.22 5.87
N VAL A 227 9.58 -0.59 4.80
CA VAL A 227 10.48 -1.75 4.78
C VAL A 227 11.88 -1.26 4.48
N GLU A 228 12.79 -1.47 5.42
CA GLU A 228 14.21 -1.21 5.26
C GLU A 228 14.92 -2.52 4.89
N VAL A 229 15.34 -2.62 3.63
CA VAL A 229 16.09 -3.77 3.13
C VAL A 229 17.58 -3.51 3.34
N LEU A 230 18.23 -4.39 4.07
CA LEU A 230 19.63 -4.28 4.47
C LEU A 230 20.47 -5.38 3.80
N PRO A 231 21.77 -5.16 3.60
CA PRO A 231 22.70 -6.26 3.36
C PRO A 231 22.55 -7.34 4.45
N ALA A 232 22.60 -8.61 4.06
CA ALA A 232 22.30 -9.72 4.99
C ALA A 232 23.15 -9.72 6.27
N ALA A 233 24.41 -9.29 6.19
CA ALA A 233 25.28 -9.15 7.36
C ALA A 233 24.79 -8.06 8.34
N GLU A 234 24.37 -6.92 7.82
CA GLU A 234 23.84 -5.80 8.63
C GLU A 234 22.50 -6.17 9.26
N PHE A 235 21.63 -6.86 8.51
CA PHE A 235 20.37 -7.38 9.05
C PHE A 235 20.62 -8.35 10.22
N ASN A 236 21.55 -9.28 10.08
CA ASN A 236 21.86 -10.25 11.13
C ASN A 236 22.45 -9.58 12.38
N THR A 237 23.32 -8.58 12.20
CA THR A 237 23.85 -7.78 13.31
C THR A 237 22.71 -7.05 14.03
N TRP A 238 21.88 -6.33 13.28
CA TRP A 238 20.74 -5.60 13.85
C TRP A 238 19.79 -6.52 14.61
N LEU A 239 19.46 -7.69 14.05
CA LEU A 239 18.56 -8.64 14.68
C LEU A 239 19.16 -9.18 15.98
N ALA A 240 20.45 -9.54 15.98
CA ALA A 240 21.14 -10.00 17.18
C ALA A 240 21.24 -8.92 18.28
N GLU A 241 21.48 -7.67 17.89
CA GLU A 241 21.46 -6.52 18.80
C GLU A 241 20.06 -6.36 19.41
N ARG A 242 19.02 -6.31 18.57
CA ARG A 242 17.62 -6.16 19.01
C ARG A 242 17.18 -7.29 19.95
N GLU A 243 17.62 -8.53 19.69
CA GLU A 243 17.37 -9.67 20.58
C GLU A 243 18.09 -9.55 21.94
N SER A 244 19.30 -8.99 21.94
CA SER A 244 20.13 -8.89 23.14
C SER A 244 19.78 -7.71 24.04
N GLU A 245 19.25 -6.63 23.46
CA GLU A 245 18.94 -5.40 24.18
C GLU A 245 17.62 -5.47 24.96
N GLY A 246 16.75 -6.42 24.62
CA GLY A 246 15.46 -6.58 25.28
C GLY A 246 14.65 -5.27 25.24
N ALA A 247 14.26 -4.79 26.43
CA ALA A 247 13.62 -3.49 26.64
C ALA A 247 14.59 -2.32 26.37
N SER A 248 14.85 -2.05 25.09
CA SER A 248 15.76 -1.01 24.61
C SER A 248 15.08 0.37 24.52
N SER A 249 15.89 1.44 24.64
CA SER A 249 15.40 2.81 24.39
C SER A 249 14.97 3.00 22.93
N GLU A 250 15.57 2.28 21.97
CA GLU A 250 15.16 2.31 20.56
C GLU A 250 13.74 1.75 20.37
N LEU A 251 13.42 0.59 20.99
CA LEU A 251 12.06 0.04 20.96
C LEU A 251 11.06 0.99 21.64
N GLY A 252 11.41 1.57 22.78
CA GLY A 252 10.54 2.52 23.47
C GLY A 252 10.29 3.80 22.67
N GLU A 253 11.30 4.29 21.94
CA GLU A 253 11.15 5.41 21.00
C GLU A 253 10.24 5.04 19.83
N GLU A 254 10.45 3.87 19.22
CA GLU A 254 9.62 3.30 18.16
C GLU A 254 8.15 3.17 18.60
N GLU A 255 7.90 2.69 19.83
CA GLU A 255 6.57 2.57 20.42
C GLU A 255 5.94 3.93 20.72
N TRP A 256 6.69 4.90 21.24
CA TRP A 256 6.19 6.25 21.44
C TRP A 256 5.77 6.89 20.12
N GLN A 257 6.65 6.88 19.12
CA GLN A 257 6.40 7.53 17.83
C GLN A 257 5.28 6.81 17.05
N GLY A 258 5.27 5.49 17.08
CA GLY A 258 4.32 4.64 16.37
C GLY A 258 2.95 4.59 17.05
N ALA A 259 2.88 4.26 18.34
CA ALA A 259 1.62 3.98 19.02
C ALA A 259 1.01 5.22 19.70
N CYS A 260 1.81 6.13 20.24
CA CYS A 260 1.32 7.24 21.07
C CYS A 260 1.24 8.56 20.30
N ALA A 261 2.34 8.96 19.67
CA ALA A 261 2.52 10.29 19.08
C ALA A 261 1.61 10.55 17.87
N LYS A 262 1.11 9.51 17.19
CA LYS A 262 0.15 9.65 16.08
C LYS A 262 -1.07 10.47 16.50
N CYS A 263 -1.54 10.26 17.73
CA CYS A 263 -2.69 10.94 18.31
C CYS A 263 -2.29 12.10 19.24
N HIS A 264 -1.21 11.92 20.02
CA HIS A 264 -0.80 12.83 21.08
C HIS A 264 0.29 13.85 20.67
N GLY A 265 0.79 13.81 19.45
CA GLY A 265 1.90 14.64 19.01
C GLY A 265 3.26 14.08 19.44
N LEU A 266 4.33 14.42 18.71
CA LEU A 266 5.68 13.89 18.96
C LEU A 266 6.26 14.40 20.28
N SER A 267 5.96 15.65 20.64
CA SER A 267 6.29 16.26 21.92
C SER A 267 5.18 16.04 22.96
N GLY A 268 4.17 15.21 22.70
CA GLY A 268 3.02 15.04 23.60
C GLY A 268 2.13 16.29 23.73
N GLU A 269 2.23 17.22 22.78
CA GLU A 269 1.53 18.51 22.71
C GLU A 269 0.03 18.40 22.41
N GLY A 270 -0.42 17.20 22.03
CA GLY A 270 -1.80 16.90 21.68
C GLY A 270 -2.10 17.08 20.18
N GLY A 271 -3.38 17.14 19.86
CA GLY A 271 -3.87 17.28 18.49
C GLY A 271 -5.26 16.68 18.39
N ILE A 272 -5.35 15.48 17.81
CA ILE A 272 -6.59 14.69 17.83
C ILE A 272 -6.87 14.17 19.24
N ALA A 273 -5.82 13.76 19.97
CA ALA A 273 -5.92 13.40 21.38
C ALA A 273 -5.41 14.54 22.30
N PRO A 274 -5.71 14.49 23.60
CA PRO A 274 -5.29 15.52 24.55
C PRO A 274 -3.77 15.69 24.63
N LEU A 275 -3.34 16.87 25.06
CA LEU A 275 -1.96 17.10 25.51
C LEU A 275 -1.66 16.20 26.72
N ILE A 276 -0.56 15.46 26.64
CA ILE A 276 -0.11 14.52 27.69
C ILE A 276 1.29 14.84 28.22
N ALA A 277 2.01 15.80 27.63
CA ALA A 277 3.25 16.31 28.18
C ALA A 277 3.06 16.77 29.64
N GLY A 278 3.91 16.29 30.55
CA GLY A 278 3.81 16.56 31.98
C GLY A 278 2.67 15.85 32.73
N SER A 279 1.91 14.96 32.06
CA SER A 279 0.87 14.16 32.71
C SER A 279 1.48 13.19 33.74
N PRO A 280 0.90 13.08 34.96
CA PRO A 280 1.35 12.10 35.96
C PRO A 280 1.32 10.65 35.45
N VAL A 281 0.43 10.35 34.50
CA VAL A 281 0.30 9.01 33.89
C VAL A 281 1.60 8.58 33.23
N LEU A 282 2.36 9.48 32.59
CA LEU A 282 3.62 9.13 31.91
C LEU A 282 4.74 8.77 32.90
N THR A 283 4.59 9.14 34.18
CA THR A 283 5.57 8.87 35.23
C THR A 283 5.18 7.72 36.16
N ASP A 284 3.95 7.21 36.04
CA ASP A 284 3.41 6.11 36.83
C ASP A 284 3.30 4.84 35.95
N PRO A 285 4.21 3.86 36.11
CA PRO A 285 4.21 2.64 35.29
C PRO A 285 2.88 1.88 35.30
N GLN A 286 2.21 1.79 36.46
CA GLN A 286 0.97 1.03 36.57
C GLN A 286 -0.17 1.76 35.88
N ALA A 287 -0.26 3.09 36.05
CA ALA A 287 -1.26 3.88 35.36
C ALA A 287 -1.03 3.92 33.85
N LEU A 288 0.24 3.96 33.40
CA LEU A 288 0.61 3.92 32.00
C LEU A 288 0.25 2.56 31.37
N GLU A 289 0.62 1.46 32.03
CA GLU A 289 0.31 0.13 31.54
C GLU A 289 -1.20 -0.10 31.42
N GLU A 290 -1.97 0.29 32.43
CA GLU A 290 -3.42 0.17 32.43
C GLU A 290 -4.05 0.90 31.22
N ILE A 291 -3.61 2.14 30.94
CA ILE A 291 -4.19 2.92 29.83
C ILE A 291 -3.71 2.43 28.47
N VAL A 292 -2.46 1.96 28.35
CA VAL A 292 -1.89 1.46 27.09
C VAL A 292 -2.53 0.12 26.71
N ARG A 293 -2.72 -0.78 27.68
CA ARG A 293 -3.28 -2.11 27.44
C ARG A 293 -4.79 -2.12 27.25
N ASN A 294 -5.52 -1.25 27.97
CA ASN A 294 -6.99 -1.30 27.99
C ASN A 294 -7.65 -0.12 27.26
N GLY A 295 -6.89 0.92 26.91
CA GLY A 295 -7.44 2.16 26.38
C GLY A 295 -8.25 2.94 27.43
N ARG A 296 -8.81 4.09 27.04
CA ARG A 296 -9.70 4.88 27.90
C ARG A 296 -10.59 5.82 27.09
N GLY A 297 -11.90 5.66 27.21
CA GLY A 297 -12.86 6.48 26.46
C GLY A 297 -12.70 6.24 24.96
N GLU A 298 -12.35 7.28 24.22
CA GLU A 298 -12.08 7.21 22.77
C GLU A 298 -10.64 6.77 22.44
N MET A 299 -9.74 6.67 23.43
CA MET A 299 -8.39 6.16 23.22
C MET A 299 -8.45 4.63 23.06
N PRO A 300 -8.03 4.08 21.91
CA PRO A 300 -8.02 2.64 21.69
C PRO A 300 -6.97 1.96 22.58
N ALA A 301 -7.11 0.66 22.75
CA ALA A 301 -6.18 -0.21 23.47
C ALA A 301 -4.90 -0.46 22.64
N VAL A 302 -4.10 0.60 22.43
CA VAL A 302 -2.97 0.60 21.48
C VAL A 302 -1.92 -0.46 21.78
N GLY A 303 -1.74 -0.85 23.04
CA GLY A 303 -0.79 -1.87 23.49
C GLY A 303 -1.45 -3.15 24.00
N SER A 304 -2.69 -3.44 23.59
CA SER A 304 -3.32 -4.71 23.96
C SER A 304 -2.49 -5.90 23.46
N GLY A 305 -2.14 -6.81 24.37
CA GLY A 305 -1.32 -7.98 24.07
C GLY A 305 0.17 -7.69 23.82
N TRP A 306 0.66 -6.47 24.12
CA TRP A 306 2.10 -6.20 24.17
C TRP A 306 2.80 -7.09 25.22
N SER A 307 4.06 -7.45 24.96
CA SER A 307 4.88 -8.14 25.97
C SER A 307 5.24 -7.22 27.13
N GLU A 308 5.77 -7.79 28.22
CA GLU A 308 6.34 -7.00 29.31
C GLU A 308 7.55 -6.19 28.84
N GLU A 309 8.35 -6.75 27.93
CA GLU A 309 9.51 -6.10 27.34
C GLU A 309 9.15 -4.82 26.57
N GLN A 310 8.06 -4.86 25.81
CA GLN A 310 7.50 -3.70 25.14
C GLN A 310 7.08 -2.63 26.17
N MET A 311 6.33 -3.01 27.20
CA MET A 311 5.93 -2.05 28.24
C MET A 311 7.13 -1.43 28.96
N ASP A 312 8.14 -2.24 29.30
CA ASP A 312 9.37 -1.79 29.95
C ASP A 312 10.17 -0.85 29.05
N ALA A 313 10.23 -1.11 27.74
CA ALA A 313 10.90 -0.27 26.75
C ALA A 313 10.27 1.12 26.68
N LEU A 314 8.93 1.19 26.52
CA LEU A 314 8.20 2.46 26.52
C LEU A 314 8.41 3.23 27.83
N ILE A 315 8.32 2.56 28.98
CA ILE A 315 8.54 3.19 30.29
C ILE A 315 9.97 3.73 30.42
N ALA A 316 10.96 2.97 29.96
CA ALA A 316 12.37 3.39 29.99
C ALA A 316 12.59 4.63 29.12
N TYR A 317 12.08 4.61 27.87
CA TYR A 317 12.19 5.74 26.95
C TYR A 317 11.52 7.00 27.50
N LEU A 318 10.30 6.91 28.05
CA LEU A 318 9.60 8.07 28.62
C LEU A 318 10.29 8.69 29.84
N ARG A 319 11.09 7.90 30.58
CA ARG A 319 11.91 8.40 31.69
C ARG A 319 13.17 9.12 31.20
N GLU A 320 13.79 8.59 30.14
CA GLU A 320 15.00 9.16 29.54
C GLU A 320 14.69 10.43 28.73
N SER A 321 13.62 10.38 27.94
CA SER A 321 13.23 11.38 26.95
C SER A 321 11.75 11.79 27.14
N PRO A 322 11.39 12.45 28.27
CA PRO A 322 10.02 12.84 28.53
C PRO A 322 9.52 13.89 27.51
N PRO A 323 8.25 13.79 27.04
CA PRO A 323 7.68 14.74 26.08
C PRO A 323 7.64 16.17 26.65
N SER A 324 8.07 17.14 25.84
CA SER A 324 8.24 18.55 26.23
C SER A 324 6.96 19.39 26.14
N GLY A 325 5.99 19.00 25.31
CA GLY A 325 4.74 19.70 25.03
C GLY A 325 4.86 20.89 24.07
N SER A 326 6.02 21.11 23.44
CA SER A 326 6.29 22.23 22.52
C SER A 326 7.08 21.82 21.28
#